data_AF-A0A2K3KJX9-F1
#
_entry.id   AF-A0A2K3KJX9-F1
#
_cell.length_a   1.000
_cell.length_b   1.000
_cell.length_c   1.000
_cell.angle_alpha   90.00
_cell.angle_beta   90.00
_cell.angle_gamma   90.00
#
_symmetry.space_group_name_H-M   'P 1'
#
loop_
_entity.id
_entity.type
_entity.pdbx_description
1 polymer ?
#
loop_
_entity_poly.entity_id
_entity_poly.type
_entity_poly.pdbx_seq_one_letter_code
_entity_poly.pdbx_strand_id
1 'polypeptide(L)'
;MHESFSEDLTPFWPDRMISNYALHEPKHIAQQIPESNDSGVWVSKWMTECPFRSDYGNIIANTASRMRIAINLVKAGNNVLHEEVLAKAAQHWKDEDEKVDYLK
;
A
#
# COMPACT_ATOMS: atom_id res chain seq x y z
N MET A 1 32.02 18.94 -12.77
CA MET A 1 31.96 19.16 -11.32
C MET A 1 31.23 17.95 -10.76
N HIS A 2 31.97 16.99 -10.20
CA HIS A 2 31.43 15.73 -9.71
C HIS A 2 31.11 15.96 -8.24
N GLU A 3 29.84 16.05 -7.87
CA GLU A 3 29.47 16.17 -6.46
C GLU A 3 29.77 14.83 -5.78
N SER A 4 30.76 14.89 -4.90
CA SER A 4 31.20 13.82 -4.02
C SER A 4 30.12 13.57 -2.97
N PHE A 5 29.36 12.48 -3.12
CA PHE A 5 28.55 11.94 -2.03
C PHE A 5 29.46 11.14 -1.10
N SER A 6 30.12 11.84 -0.18
CA SER A 6 30.77 11.24 0.97
C SER A 6 30.23 11.95 2.19
N GLU A 7 29.26 11.34 2.87
CA GLU A 7 29.02 11.54 4.30
C GLU A 7 28.08 10.45 4.83
N ASP A 8 28.54 9.80 5.89
CA ASP A 8 27.85 8.86 6.79
C ASP A 8 27.48 7.45 6.30
N LEU A 9 28.46 6.71 5.79
CA LEU A 9 28.40 5.24 5.86
C LEU A 9 29.23 4.76 7.07
N THR A 10 28.58 3.99 7.94
CA THR A 10 29.18 3.25 9.06
C THR A 10 30.41 2.44 8.59
N PRO A 11 31.38 2.12 9.48
CA PRO A 11 32.61 1.45 9.07
C PRO A 11 32.29 0.14 8.33
N PHE A 12 32.57 0.12 7.03
CA PHE A 12 32.29 -0.99 6.13
C PHE A 12 33.33 -2.08 6.38
N TRP A 13 32.91 -3.20 6.97
CA TRP A 13 33.78 -4.38 7.21
C TRP A 13 33.78 -5.27 5.95
N PRO A 14 34.88 -5.32 5.17
CA PRO A 14 34.89 -5.99 3.86
C PRO A 14 34.71 -7.51 3.95
N ASP A 15 35.09 -8.13 5.08
CA ASP A 15 35.10 -9.58 5.27
C ASP A 15 33.71 -10.24 5.42
N ARG A 16 32.62 -9.47 5.34
CA ARG A 16 31.23 -9.97 5.41
C ARG A 16 30.37 -9.60 4.20
N MET A 17 31.01 -9.29 3.07
CA MET A 17 30.28 -8.87 1.87
C MET A 17 29.69 -10.07 1.14
N ILE A 18 28.41 -10.35 1.40
CA ILE A 18 27.65 -11.43 0.75
C ILE A 18 27.26 -11.04 -0.70
N SER A 19 27.20 -9.74 -1.01
CA SER A 19 26.76 -9.22 -2.31
C SER A 19 27.25 -7.78 -2.55
N ASN A 20 27.35 -7.38 -3.82
CA ASN A 20 27.65 -6.02 -4.27
C ASN A 20 26.43 -5.09 -4.35
N TYR A 21 25.22 -5.59 -4.09
CA TYR A 21 24.02 -4.76 -3.98
C TYR A 21 24.08 -3.90 -2.71
N ALA A 22 23.80 -2.61 -2.86
CA ALA A 22 23.63 -1.69 -1.75
C ALA A 22 22.21 -1.81 -1.17
N LEU A 23 22.11 -1.89 0.16
CA LEU A 23 20.83 -1.73 0.85
C LEU A 23 20.50 -0.23 0.89
N HIS A 24 19.38 0.15 0.29
CA HIS A 24 18.87 1.52 0.38
C HIS A 24 17.63 1.55 1.27
N GLU A 25 17.78 2.14 2.46
CA GLU A 25 16.64 2.37 3.35
C GLU A 25 15.95 3.69 2.98
N PRO A 26 14.63 3.67 2.70
CA PRO A 26 13.89 4.87 2.34
C PRO A 26 13.85 5.85 3.52
N LYS A 27 14.28 7.09 3.29
CA LYS A 27 14.19 8.17 4.28
C LYS A 27 12.78 8.76 4.32
N HIS A 28 12.40 9.30 5.49
CA HIS A 28 11.13 10.00 5.71
C HIS A 28 9.85 9.15 5.56
N ILE A 29 9.96 7.82 5.61
CA ILE A 29 8.77 6.97 5.69
C ILE A 29 8.12 7.12 7.06
N ALA A 30 6.80 7.36 7.10
CA ALA A 30 6.10 7.39 8.37
C ALA A 30 5.98 5.97 8.93
N GLN A 31 5.92 5.87 10.26
CA GLN A 31 5.69 4.61 10.95
C GLN A 31 4.20 4.33 11.08
N GLN A 32 3.85 3.05 10.98
CA GLN A 32 2.49 2.62 11.23
C GLN A 32 2.12 2.87 12.70
N ILE A 33 0.94 3.47 12.93
CA ILE A 33 0.40 3.64 14.28
C ILE A 33 0.07 2.25 14.86
N PRO A 34 0.35 1.99 16.16
CA PRO A 34 -0.06 0.75 16.82
C PRO A 34 -1.53 0.41 16.55
N GLU A 35 -1.82 -0.87 16.35
CA GLU A 35 -3.18 -1.43 16.16
C GLU A 35 -3.92 -1.01 14.88
N SER A 36 -3.34 -0.17 14.02
CA SER A 36 -4.00 0.27 12.78
C SER A 36 -4.16 -0.82 11.71
N ASN A 37 -3.37 -1.90 11.77
CA ASN A 37 -3.36 -3.01 10.78
C ASN A 37 -3.18 -2.55 9.32
N ASP A 38 -2.49 -1.43 9.09
CA ASP A 38 -2.33 -0.76 7.80
C ASP A 38 -1.02 -1.04 7.06
N SER A 39 -0.12 -1.88 7.58
CA SER A 39 1.17 -2.16 6.92
C SER A 39 1.01 -2.56 5.45
N GLY A 40 0.03 -3.43 5.14
CA GLY A 40 -0.27 -3.83 3.76
C GLY A 40 -0.82 -2.69 2.90
N VAL A 41 -1.58 -1.76 3.48
CA VAL A 41 -2.11 -0.56 2.81
C VAL A 41 -0.97 0.38 2.44
N TRP A 42 -0.03 0.59 3.36
CA TRP A 42 1.18 1.38 3.15
C TRP A 42 2.04 0.84 2.02
N VAL A 43 2.38 -0.45 2.10
CA VAL A 43 3.23 -1.11 1.08
C VAL A 43 2.53 -1.08 -0.28
N SER A 44 1.24 -1.38 -0.34
CA SER A 44 0.48 -1.36 -1.61
C SER A 44 0.49 0.03 -2.22
N LYS A 45 0.19 1.06 -1.41
CA LYS A 45 0.17 2.45 -1.87
C LYS A 45 1.55 2.89 -2.36
N TRP A 46 2.60 2.58 -1.60
CA TRP A 46 3.98 2.84 -1.96
C TRP A 46 4.32 2.25 -3.35
N MET A 47 4.08 0.95 -3.53
CA MET A 47 4.38 0.26 -4.78
C MET A 47 3.57 0.81 -5.97
N THR A 48 2.37 1.31 -5.75
CA THR A 48 1.52 1.88 -6.81
C THR A 48 1.83 3.34 -7.15
N GLU A 49 2.19 4.18 -6.17
CA GLU A 49 2.29 5.64 -6.35
C GLU A 49 3.72 6.13 -6.52
N CYS A 50 4.71 5.40 -5.97
CA CYS A 50 6.12 5.77 -6.04
C CYS A 50 7.03 4.69 -6.67
N PRO A 51 6.61 3.96 -7.73
CA PRO A 51 7.42 2.87 -8.28
C PRO A 51 8.78 3.32 -8.85
N PHE A 52 8.89 4.59 -9.23
CA PHE A 52 10.10 5.18 -9.82
C PHE A 52 10.51 6.49 -9.13
N ARG A 53 9.95 6.78 -7.95
CA ARG A 53 10.18 8.03 -7.23
C ARG A 53 10.61 7.74 -5.79
N SER A 54 11.62 8.43 -5.31
CA SER A 54 12.07 8.34 -3.91
C SER A 54 11.25 9.23 -2.96
N ASP A 55 9.96 9.44 -3.26
CA ASP A 55 9.05 10.30 -2.49
C ASP A 55 8.19 9.46 -1.55
N TYR A 56 8.79 8.99 -0.46
CA TYR A 56 8.16 8.08 0.51
C TYR A 56 7.38 8.82 1.61
N GLY A 57 7.67 10.11 1.82
CA GLY A 57 7.10 10.91 2.92
C GLY A 57 5.62 11.25 2.75
N ASN A 58 5.10 11.11 1.53
CA ASN A 58 3.71 11.45 1.20
C ASN A 58 2.77 10.22 1.17
N ILE A 59 3.29 9.02 1.42
CA ILE A 59 2.45 7.85 1.58
C ILE A 59 1.72 8.00 2.91
N ILE A 60 0.40 7.86 2.90
CA ILE A 60 -0.45 7.91 4.11
C ILE A 60 -1.52 6.85 3.93
N ALA A 61 -1.67 5.97 4.91
CA ALA A 61 -2.81 5.06 5.00
C ALA A 61 -3.99 5.76 5.69
N ASN A 62 -5.09 5.89 4.95
CA ASN A 62 -6.34 6.44 5.44
C ASN A 62 -7.51 5.71 4.77
N THR A 63 -8.74 6.02 5.21
CA THR A 63 -9.94 5.36 4.69
C THR A 63 -10.05 5.43 3.17
N ALA A 64 -9.72 6.57 2.56
CA ALA A 64 -9.74 6.74 1.11
C ALA A 64 -8.72 5.83 0.41
N SER A 65 -7.51 5.70 0.97
CA SER A 65 -6.46 4.82 0.43
C SER A 65 -6.86 3.35 0.53
N ARG A 66 -7.45 2.93 1.67
CA ARG A 66 -8.00 1.57 1.84
C ARG A 66 -9.07 1.27 0.80
N MET A 67 -10.02 2.19 0.63
CA MET A 67 -11.12 2.02 -0.32
C MET A 67 -10.62 1.97 -1.76
N ARG A 68 -9.66 2.82 -2.12
CA ARG A 68 -9.05 2.81 -3.47
C ARG A 68 -8.37 1.47 -3.75
N ILE A 69 -7.60 0.95 -2.81
CA ILE A 69 -6.96 -0.37 -2.94
C ILE A 69 -8.01 -1.47 -3.07
N ALA A 70 -9.05 -1.46 -2.24
CA ALA A 70 -10.14 -2.44 -2.32
C ALA A 70 -10.83 -2.42 -3.70
N ILE A 71 -11.17 -1.23 -4.22
CA ILE A 71 -11.79 -1.09 -5.55
C ILE A 71 -10.84 -1.60 -6.64
N ASN A 72 -9.55 -1.27 -6.56
CA ASN A 72 -8.56 -1.73 -7.53
C ASN A 72 -8.47 -3.26 -7.55
N LEU A 73 -8.49 -3.91 -6.37
CA LEU A 73 -8.49 -5.37 -6.25
C LEU A 73 -9.76 -5.98 -6.85
N VAL A 74 -10.92 -5.42 -6.55
CA VAL A 74 -12.20 -5.91 -7.09
C VAL A 74 -12.23 -5.79 -8.62
N LYS A 75 -11.71 -4.69 -9.17
CA LYS A 75 -11.71 -4.39 -10.61
C LYS A 75 -10.52 -4.98 -11.36
N ALA A 76 -9.58 -5.65 -10.68
CA ALA A 76 -8.42 -6.20 -11.34
C ALA A 76 -8.82 -7.28 -12.35
N GLY A 77 -8.26 -7.25 -13.56
CA GLY A 77 -8.62 -8.20 -14.62
C GLY A 77 -8.26 -9.67 -14.32
N ASN A 78 -7.40 -9.89 -13.33
CA ASN A 78 -7.03 -11.21 -12.81
C ASN A 78 -7.80 -11.60 -11.54
N ASN A 79 -8.82 -10.83 -11.15
CA ASN A 79 -9.66 -11.17 -10.01
C ASN A 79 -10.65 -12.29 -10.40
N VAL A 80 -10.29 -13.53 -10.07
CA VAL A 80 -11.15 -14.71 -10.30
C VAL A 80 -12.46 -14.68 -9.52
N LEU A 81 -12.57 -13.81 -8.50
CA LEU A 81 -13.77 -13.64 -7.68
C LEU A 81 -14.61 -12.44 -8.11
N HIS A 82 -14.31 -11.79 -9.23
CA HIS A 82 -14.97 -10.55 -9.66
C HIS A 82 -16.50 -10.69 -9.69
N GLU A 83 -17.01 -11.71 -10.38
CA GLU A 83 -18.45 -11.97 -10.51
C GLU A 83 -19.11 -12.28 -9.17
N GLU A 84 -18.45 -13.07 -8.31
CA GLU A 84 -18.97 -13.39 -6.98
C GLU A 84 -19.07 -12.15 -6.10
N VAL A 85 -18.06 -11.28 -6.14
CA VAL A 85 -18.05 -10.02 -5.39
C VAL A 85 -19.18 -9.10 -5.88
N LEU A 86 -19.38 -8.98 -7.19
CA LEU A 86 -20.48 -8.18 -7.75
C LEU A 86 -21.85 -8.75 -7.36
N ALA A 87 -22.04 -10.07 -7.43
CA ALA A 87 -23.28 -10.72 -7.03
C ALA A 87 -23.60 -10.47 -5.55
N LYS A 88 -22.61 -10.62 -4.65
CA LYS A 88 -22.77 -10.34 -3.22
C LYS A 88 -23.07 -8.86 -2.96
N ALA A 89 -22.39 -7.95 -3.66
CA ALA A 89 -22.65 -6.52 -3.54
C ALA A 89 -24.07 -6.16 -3.99
N ALA A 90 -24.56 -6.72 -5.10
CA ALA A 90 -25.91 -6.52 -5.57
C ALA A 90 -26.96 -7.08 -4.60
N GLN A 91 -26.72 -8.26 -4.02
CA GLN A 91 -27.61 -8.84 -3.02
C GLN A 91 -27.68 -7.99 -1.76
N HIS A 92 -26.54 -7.53 -1.24
CA HIS A 92 -26.51 -6.65 -0.07
C HIS A 92 -27.39 -5.41 -0.24
N TRP A 93 -27.33 -4.74 -1.40
CA TRP A 93 -28.17 -3.56 -1.65
C TRP A 93 -29.67 -3.87 -1.69
N LYS A 94 -30.05 -5.03 -2.24
CA LYS A 94 -31.46 -5.48 -2.18
C LYS A 94 -31.91 -5.70 -0.74
N ASP A 95 -31.10 -6.37 0.06
CA ASP A 95 -31.42 -6.66 1.47
C ASP A 95 -31.56 -5.36 2.29
N GLU A 96 -30.75 -4.34 1.99
CA GLU A 96 -30.85 -3.03 2.64
C GLU A 96 -32.11 -2.25 2.21
N ASP A 97 -32.46 -2.26 0.93
CA ASP A 97 -33.69 -1.62 0.43
C ASP A 97 -34.94 -2.27 1.05
N GLU A 98 -34.97 -3.60 1.14
CA GLU A 98 -36.06 -4.34 1.78
C GLU A 98 -36.22 -3.95 3.26
N LYS A 99 -35.12 -3.86 4.03
CA LYS A 99 -35.15 -3.41 5.44
C LYS A 99 -35.74 -2.00 5.59
N VAL A 100 -35.42 -1.10 4.68
CA VAL A 100 -35.94 0.28 4.70
C VAL A 100 -37.45 0.30 4.47
N ASP A 101 -37.96 -0.56 3.60
CA ASP A 101 -39.40 -0.64 3.32
C ASP A 101 -40.18 -1.35 4.44
N TYR A 102 -39.57 -2.29 5.19
CA TYR A 102 -40.19 -2.86 6.41
C TYR A 102 -40.34 -1.86 7.57
N LEU A 103 -39.58 -0.75 7.56
CA LEU A 103 -39.59 0.26 8.62
C LEU A 103 -40.53 1.45 8.32
N LYS A 104 -41.20 1.46 7.16
CA LYS A 104 -42.19 2.47 6.77
C LYS A 104 -43.61 1.93 6.96
#